data_AF-A0A7S1TVR1-F1
#
_entry.id   AF-A0A7S1TVR1-F1
#
_cell.length_a   1.000
_cell.length_b   1.000
_cell.length_c   1.000
_cell.angle_alpha   90.00
_cell.angle_beta   90.00
_cell.angle_gamma   90.00
#
_symmetry.space_group_name_H-M   'P 1'
#
loop_
_entity.id
_entity.type
_entity.pdbx_description
1 polymer ?
#
loop_
_entity_poly.entity_id
_entity_poly.type
_entity_poly.pdbx_seq_one_letter_code
_entity_poly.pdbx_strand_id
1 'polypeptide(L)'
;RDTWANAKPDPAAAAGAAAAAEAEADAKYKYGGDAKAQRDVPDFLRCELRVGEVLSAEPHPDAEALYIEKVDCGDAEPRTIVSGLARHMAPEALVGKKVVVAANLKPAKMRGTMSEGMILAASTGEGEDEAVELVLAPEAAEVGQRLRLEGEDAAEFLPDEVLKSAGQQKVWKRVVEELNTNAEGELCFGGVKVVAAEGACSSPTLVKADVR
;
A
#
# COMPACT_ATOMS: atom_id res chain seq x y z
N ARG A 1 18.28 6.28 -5.04
CA ARG A 1 17.29 6.67 -4.01
C ARG A 1 16.83 5.38 -3.31
N ASP A 2 16.81 5.36 -1.98
CA ASP A 2 16.33 4.20 -1.20
C ASP A 2 14.79 4.13 -1.30
N THR A 3 14.30 3.63 -2.44
CA THR A 3 12.88 3.37 -2.69
C THR A 3 12.60 1.89 -2.47
N TRP A 4 11.34 1.53 -2.21
CA TRP A 4 10.94 0.12 -2.07
C TRP A 4 11.33 -0.74 -3.29
N ALA A 5 11.28 -0.17 -4.50
CA ALA A 5 11.71 -0.84 -5.73
C ALA A 5 13.20 -1.28 -5.71
N ASN A 6 14.02 -0.62 -4.87
CA ASN A 6 15.44 -0.89 -4.69
C ASN A 6 15.76 -1.61 -3.37
N ALA A 7 14.78 -1.82 -2.48
CA ALA A 7 14.98 -2.52 -1.23
C ALA A 7 15.26 -4.00 -1.48
N LYS A 8 16.26 -4.57 -0.78
CA LYS A 8 16.56 -5.99 -0.92
C LYS A 8 15.50 -6.80 -0.15
N PRO A 9 14.81 -7.74 -0.80
CA PRO A 9 13.85 -8.60 -0.10
C PRO A 9 14.59 -9.47 0.91
N ASP A 10 14.03 -9.63 2.12
CA ASP A 10 14.65 -10.46 3.14
C ASP A 10 14.66 -11.95 2.68
N PRO A 11 15.83 -12.64 2.71
CA PRO A 11 15.91 -14.06 2.41
C PRO A 11 15.26 -14.98 3.47
N ALA A 12 14.95 -14.49 4.68
CA ALA A 12 14.46 -15.28 5.82
C ALA A 12 12.94 -15.21 6.08
N ALA A 13 12.19 -14.34 5.39
CA ALA A 13 10.74 -14.17 5.61
C ALA A 13 9.86 -15.30 4.99
N ALA A 14 10.30 -16.55 5.07
CA ALA A 14 9.57 -17.72 4.58
C ALA A 14 9.21 -18.74 5.65
N ALA A 15 9.47 -18.50 6.94
CA ALA A 15 9.07 -19.42 7.99
C ALA A 15 8.78 -18.71 9.33
N GLY A 16 7.53 -18.82 9.78
CA GLY A 16 7.18 -18.84 11.20
C GLY A 16 6.36 -17.66 11.74
N ALA A 17 5.05 -17.88 11.90
CA ALA A 17 4.37 -17.80 13.21
C ALA A 17 3.00 -18.49 13.09
N ALA A 18 2.85 -19.64 13.75
CA ALA A 18 1.61 -20.35 13.97
C ALA A 18 1.33 -20.40 15.48
N ALA A 19 0.03 -20.36 15.83
CA ALA A 19 -0.61 -20.55 17.14
C ALA A 19 -0.57 -19.32 18.09
N ALA A 20 -1.66 -18.87 18.73
CA ALA A 20 -3.04 -19.36 18.82
C ALA A 20 -3.96 -18.25 19.40
N ALA A 21 -5.19 -18.13 18.88
CA ALA A 21 -6.44 -17.95 19.64
C ALA A 21 -7.61 -17.76 18.65
N GLU A 22 -8.34 -18.85 18.40
CA GLU A 22 -9.59 -18.90 17.62
C GLU A 22 -10.80 -18.57 18.52
N ALA A 23 -11.68 -17.70 18.05
CA ALA A 23 -13.15 -17.70 18.23
C ALA A 23 -13.70 -16.32 17.77
N GLU A 24 -14.69 -16.13 16.89
CA GLU A 24 -15.57 -16.95 16.06
C GLU A 24 -16.13 -15.98 14.98
N ALA A 25 -15.87 -16.22 13.70
CA ALA A 25 -16.67 -15.74 12.55
C ALA A 25 -16.12 -16.36 11.25
N ASP A 26 -16.33 -17.66 11.06
CA ASP A 26 -16.08 -18.36 9.79
C ASP A 26 -17.43 -18.76 9.15
N ALA A 27 -17.62 -18.38 7.89
CA ALA A 27 -18.18 -19.25 6.84
C ALA A 27 -18.56 -18.46 5.57
N LYS A 28 -17.59 -17.89 4.82
CA LYS A 28 -17.71 -17.82 3.35
C LYS A 28 -16.48 -17.41 2.52
N TYR A 29 -15.22 -17.55 2.94
CA TYR A 29 -14.12 -17.23 2.02
C TYR A 29 -13.00 -18.28 2.08
N LYS A 30 -13.03 -19.21 1.12
CA LYS A 30 -11.93 -20.15 0.89
C LYS A 30 -10.75 -19.39 0.29
N TYR A 31 -9.73 -19.13 1.11
CA TYR A 31 -8.41 -18.72 0.65
C TYR A 31 -7.61 -19.94 0.16
N GLY A 32 -7.04 -19.83 -1.03
CA GLY A 32 -6.14 -20.84 -1.60
C GLY A 32 -6.64 -21.41 -2.94
N GLY A 33 -6.35 -20.70 -4.03
CA GLY A 33 -6.52 -21.21 -5.40
C GLY A 33 -5.17 -21.42 -6.07
N ASP A 34 -5.03 -22.52 -6.81
CA ASP A 34 -3.84 -22.90 -7.58
C ASP A 34 -3.20 -21.72 -8.35
N ALA A 35 -1.86 -21.65 -8.33
CA ALA A 35 -1.06 -20.62 -9.02
C ALA A 35 -1.31 -20.47 -10.53
N LYS A 36 -2.04 -21.43 -11.14
CA LYS A 36 -2.49 -21.38 -12.54
C LYS A 36 -3.79 -20.58 -12.70
N ALA A 37 -4.73 -20.67 -11.75
CA ALA A 37 -5.96 -19.89 -11.74
C ALA A 37 -5.71 -18.41 -11.40
N GLN A 38 -4.65 -18.12 -10.62
CA GLN A 38 -4.23 -16.75 -10.31
C GLN A 38 -3.63 -15.98 -11.50
N ARG A 39 -3.29 -16.63 -12.62
CA ARG A 39 -2.79 -15.93 -13.83
C ARG A 39 -3.90 -15.22 -14.61
N ASP A 40 -5.15 -15.64 -14.44
CA ASP A 40 -6.31 -15.04 -15.11
C ASP A 40 -6.95 -13.91 -14.29
N VAL A 41 -6.48 -13.70 -13.05
CA VAL A 41 -6.95 -12.62 -12.18
C VAL A 41 -6.25 -11.31 -12.58
N PRO A 42 -7.01 -10.22 -12.84
CA PRO A 42 -6.46 -8.89 -13.07
C PRO A 42 -5.42 -8.49 -12.01
N ASP A 43 -4.32 -7.87 -12.46
CA ASP A 43 -3.18 -7.59 -11.58
C ASP A 43 -3.55 -6.72 -10.37
N PHE A 44 -4.43 -5.73 -10.55
CA PHE A 44 -4.92 -4.88 -9.45
C PHE A 44 -5.61 -5.70 -8.35
N LEU A 45 -6.45 -6.66 -8.73
CA LEU A 45 -7.19 -7.49 -7.77
C LEU A 45 -6.30 -8.43 -6.97
N ARG A 46 -5.11 -8.74 -7.48
CA ARG A 46 -4.10 -9.53 -6.78
C ARG A 46 -3.34 -8.71 -5.75
N CYS A 47 -3.28 -7.39 -5.93
CA CYS A 47 -2.75 -6.46 -4.95
C CYS A 47 -3.79 -6.17 -3.88
N GLU A 48 -3.31 -5.91 -2.67
CA GLU A 48 -4.16 -5.52 -1.55
C GLU A 48 -3.82 -4.08 -1.16
N LEU A 49 -4.63 -3.16 -1.66
CA LEU A 49 -4.61 -1.77 -1.22
C LEU A 49 -5.65 -1.59 -0.11
N ARG A 50 -5.22 -1.06 1.04
CA ARG A 50 -6.10 -0.79 2.19
C ARG A 50 -6.02 0.67 2.60
N VAL A 51 -7.08 1.14 3.26
CA VAL A 51 -7.04 2.37 4.05
C VAL A 51 -6.19 2.11 5.30
N GLY A 52 -5.15 2.91 5.51
CA GLY A 52 -4.33 2.87 6.72
C GLY A 52 -4.36 4.21 7.45
N GLU A 53 -4.34 4.20 8.78
CA GLU A 53 -4.21 5.40 9.60
C GLU A 53 -2.81 5.48 10.20
N VAL A 54 -2.09 6.58 9.95
CA VAL A 54 -0.76 6.79 10.51
C VAL A 54 -0.87 7.17 11.99
N LEU A 55 -0.43 6.30 12.88
CA LEU A 55 -0.47 6.52 14.33
C LEU A 55 0.75 7.32 14.82
N SER A 56 1.91 7.06 14.24
CA SER A 56 3.15 7.77 14.56
C SER A 56 4.09 7.78 13.35
N ALA A 57 4.94 8.80 13.26
CA ALA A 57 6.00 8.90 12.28
C ALA A 57 7.26 9.47 12.94
N GLU A 58 8.38 8.76 12.80
CA GLU A 58 9.66 9.13 13.42
C GLU A 58 10.80 9.12 12.38
N PRO A 59 11.77 10.05 12.43
CA PRO A 59 12.96 10.00 11.57
C PRO A 59 13.70 8.67 11.70
N HIS A 60 14.09 8.07 10.58
CA HIS A 60 14.90 6.85 10.62
C HIS A 60 16.31 7.18 11.17
N PRO A 61 16.82 6.45 12.17
CA PRO A 61 18.09 6.77 12.83
C PRO A 61 19.30 6.76 11.87
N ASP A 62 19.29 5.81 10.92
CA ASP A 62 20.39 5.63 9.97
C ASP A 62 20.11 6.23 8.57
N ALA A 63 19.02 7.00 8.39
CA ALA A 63 18.66 7.54 7.07
C ALA A 63 17.81 8.82 7.14
N GLU A 64 18.41 9.95 6.74
CA GLU A 64 17.78 11.28 6.74
C GLU A 64 16.59 11.41 5.78
N ALA A 65 16.50 10.53 4.76
CA ALA A 65 15.43 10.57 3.77
C ALA A 65 14.25 9.67 4.13
N LEU A 66 14.33 8.92 5.23
CA LEU A 66 13.34 7.91 5.59
C LEU A 66 12.65 8.25 6.90
N TYR A 67 11.37 7.92 6.97
CA TYR A 67 10.61 7.82 8.22
C TYR A 67 10.36 6.36 8.57
N ILE A 68 10.10 6.13 9.85
CA ILE A 68 9.54 4.89 10.39
C ILE A 68 8.15 5.25 10.89
N GLU A 69 7.13 4.73 10.22
CA GLU A 69 5.73 4.93 10.58
C GLU A 69 5.14 3.70 11.27
N LYS A 70 4.27 3.94 12.25
CA LYS A 70 3.30 2.95 12.71
C LYS A 70 1.97 3.25 12.05
N VAL A 71 1.47 2.29 11.27
CA VAL A 71 0.24 2.47 10.50
C VAL A 71 -0.74 1.38 10.87
N ASP A 72 -1.92 1.77 11.35
CA ASP A 72 -3.03 0.85 11.53
C ASP A 72 -3.68 0.57 10.18
N CYS A 73 -3.67 -0.69 9.75
CA CYS A 73 -4.28 -1.15 8.51
C CYS A 73 -5.42 -2.16 8.77
N GLY A 74 -6.02 -2.11 9.97
CA GLY A 74 -7.04 -3.04 10.44
C GLY A 74 -6.51 -4.45 10.78
N ASP A 75 -5.20 -4.61 10.88
CA ASP A 75 -4.57 -5.84 11.36
C ASP A 75 -4.61 -5.89 12.91
N ALA A 76 -4.23 -7.03 13.50
CA ALA A 76 -4.23 -7.19 14.96
C ALA A 76 -3.27 -6.20 15.67
N GLU A 77 -2.18 -5.81 14.99
CA GLU A 77 -1.21 -4.83 15.48
C GLU A 77 -0.85 -3.84 14.36
N PRO A 78 -0.52 -2.57 14.70
CA PRO A 78 -0.07 -1.60 13.71
C PRO A 78 1.22 -2.04 13.01
N ARG A 79 1.23 -1.90 11.69
CA ARG A 79 2.38 -2.24 10.85
C ARG A 79 3.51 -1.25 11.00
N THR A 80 4.74 -1.74 10.89
CA THR A 80 5.90 -0.85 10.72
C THR A 80 6.08 -0.59 9.22
N ILE A 81 5.97 0.66 8.79
CA ILE A 81 6.26 1.06 7.42
C ILE A 81 7.48 1.98 7.44
N VAL A 82 8.32 1.88 6.41
CA VAL A 82 9.44 2.79 6.20
C VAL A 82 9.19 3.52 4.89
N SER A 83 8.88 4.81 4.97
CA SER A 83 8.62 5.64 3.79
C SER A 83 9.77 6.59 3.47
N GLY A 84 9.87 7.01 2.21
CA GLY A 84 10.83 8.02 1.73
C GLY A 84 10.34 9.47 1.85
N LEU A 85 9.43 9.78 2.76
CA LEU A 85 8.71 11.05 2.80
C LEU A 85 9.43 12.18 3.55
N ALA A 86 10.54 11.89 4.25
CA ALA A 86 11.21 12.84 5.15
C ALA A 86 11.79 14.10 4.48
N ARG A 87 11.99 14.05 3.16
CA ARG A 87 12.45 15.22 2.39
C ARG A 87 11.30 16.08 1.86
N HIS A 88 10.08 15.60 1.94
CA HIS A 88 8.92 16.19 1.28
C HIS A 88 7.89 16.74 2.27
N MET A 89 7.79 16.15 3.45
CA MET A 89 6.83 16.58 4.46
C MET A 89 7.34 16.31 5.88
N ALA A 90 6.85 17.12 6.82
CA ALA A 90 7.15 16.96 8.23
C ALA A 90 6.37 15.76 8.81
N PRO A 91 6.88 15.08 9.85
CA PRO A 91 6.23 13.90 10.41
C PRO A 91 4.84 14.22 11.00
N GLU A 92 4.63 15.44 11.51
CA GLU A 92 3.34 15.88 12.05
C GLU A 92 2.26 16.00 10.97
N ALA A 93 2.64 16.14 9.70
CA ALA A 93 1.71 16.15 8.59
C ALA A 93 1.18 14.75 8.23
N LEU A 94 1.88 13.69 8.66
CA LEU A 94 1.53 12.29 8.44
C LEU A 94 0.55 11.78 9.50
N VAL A 95 0.79 12.10 10.76
CA VAL A 95 0.04 11.54 11.90
C VAL A 95 -1.45 11.89 11.82
N GLY A 96 -2.31 10.88 12.02
CA GLY A 96 -3.76 10.97 11.94
C GLY A 96 -4.32 11.02 10.52
N LYS A 97 -3.48 10.93 9.48
CA LYS A 97 -3.94 10.85 8.09
C LYS A 97 -4.36 9.43 7.74
N LYS A 98 -5.49 9.33 7.02
CA LYS A 98 -5.92 8.11 6.33
C LYS A 98 -5.27 8.06 4.96
N VAL A 99 -4.31 7.15 4.81
CA VAL A 99 -3.48 6.98 3.62
C VAL A 99 -3.83 5.68 2.91
N VAL A 100 -3.41 5.57 1.65
CA VAL A 100 -3.49 4.31 0.91
C VAL A 100 -2.23 3.47 1.16
N VAL A 101 -2.41 2.22 1.59
CA VAL A 101 -1.32 1.29 1.89
C VAL A 101 -1.39 0.06 1.01
N ALA A 102 -0.29 -0.28 0.33
CA ALA A 102 -0.10 -1.59 -0.26
C ALA A 102 0.31 -2.60 0.83
N ALA A 103 -0.62 -3.46 1.23
CA ALA A 103 -0.55 -4.28 2.44
C ALA A 103 -0.06 -5.72 2.21
N ASN A 104 -0.11 -6.24 0.98
CA ASN A 104 0.32 -7.62 0.65
C ASN A 104 1.67 -7.70 -0.09
N LEU A 105 2.48 -6.65 -0.02
CA LEU A 105 3.83 -6.68 -0.55
C LEU A 105 4.73 -7.56 0.33
N LYS A 106 5.73 -8.23 -0.28
CA LYS A 106 6.72 -8.97 0.50
C LYS A 106 7.49 -8.00 1.40
N PRO A 107 7.54 -8.20 2.74
CA PRO A 107 8.28 -7.33 3.63
C PRO A 107 9.74 -7.15 3.21
N ALA A 108 10.22 -5.93 3.36
CA ALA A 108 11.55 -5.53 2.90
C ALA A 108 12.31 -4.81 4.01
N LYS A 109 13.61 -5.11 4.15
CA LYS A 109 14.48 -4.38 5.07
C LYS A 109 15.00 -3.13 4.41
N MET A 110 14.75 -1.98 5.04
CA MET A 110 15.26 -0.69 4.65
C MET A 110 16.14 -0.17 5.80
N ARG A 111 17.45 -0.09 5.54
CA ARG A 111 18.43 0.43 6.51
C ARG A 111 18.37 -0.25 7.89
N GLY A 112 18.05 -1.55 7.92
CA GLY A 112 17.99 -2.36 9.15
C GLY A 112 16.57 -2.52 9.72
N THR A 113 15.64 -1.63 9.37
CA THR A 113 14.24 -1.68 9.80
C THR A 113 13.42 -2.50 8.81
N MET A 114 12.55 -3.38 9.32
CA MET A 114 11.60 -4.12 8.47
C MET A 114 10.40 -3.24 8.14
N SER A 115 10.12 -3.08 6.85
CA SER A 115 8.92 -2.41 6.35
C SER A 115 7.91 -3.46 5.87
N GLU A 116 6.69 -3.39 6.40
CA GLU A 116 5.60 -4.37 6.23
C GLU A 116 4.48 -3.83 5.32
N GLY A 117 4.81 -2.87 4.48
CA GLY A 117 3.91 -2.27 3.51
C GLY A 117 4.53 -1.05 2.84
N MET A 118 3.73 -0.37 2.04
CA MET A 118 4.09 0.87 1.38
C MET A 118 2.93 1.85 1.43
N ILE A 119 3.17 3.05 1.94
CA ILE A 119 2.26 4.19 1.81
C ILE A 119 2.40 4.74 0.38
N LEU A 120 1.28 4.91 -0.32
CA LEU A 120 1.28 5.46 -1.68
C LEU A 120 1.28 6.98 -1.67
N ALA A 121 2.10 7.56 -2.54
CA ALA A 121 2.19 9.00 -2.73
C ALA A 121 2.13 9.36 -4.22
N ALA A 122 1.45 10.46 -4.53
CA ALA A 122 1.50 11.09 -5.83
C ALA A 122 2.82 11.86 -5.98
N SER A 123 3.39 11.85 -7.17
CA SER A 123 4.66 12.51 -7.48
C SER A 123 4.69 13.10 -8.88
N THR A 124 5.30 14.28 -9.02
CA THR A 124 5.53 14.94 -10.31
C THR A 124 6.74 14.36 -11.08
N GLY A 125 7.21 13.17 -10.73
CA GLY A 125 8.33 12.48 -11.41
C GLY A 125 9.62 12.46 -10.58
N GLU A 126 10.78 12.59 -11.22
CA GLU A 126 12.08 12.61 -10.53
C GLU A 126 12.83 13.91 -10.83
N GLY A 127 13.43 14.53 -9.82
CA GLY A 127 14.22 15.75 -9.99
C GLY A 127 14.41 16.53 -8.70
N GLU A 128 15.07 17.69 -8.81
CA GLU A 128 15.18 18.66 -7.71
C GLU A 128 13.83 19.33 -7.39
N ASP A 129 12.98 19.51 -8.40
CA ASP A 129 11.64 20.11 -8.27
C ASP A 129 10.52 19.06 -8.06
N GLU A 130 10.88 17.89 -7.54
CA GLU A 130 9.91 16.82 -7.29
C GLU A 130 8.97 17.20 -6.13
N ALA A 131 7.70 17.38 -6.46
CA ALA A 131 6.63 17.46 -5.47
C ALA A 131 6.12 16.06 -5.17
N VAL A 132 5.90 15.76 -3.90
CA VAL A 132 5.34 14.50 -3.41
C VAL A 132 4.23 14.82 -2.42
N GLU A 133 3.07 14.21 -2.62
CA GLU A 133 1.91 14.33 -1.75
C GLU A 133 1.35 12.95 -1.40
N LEU A 134 0.79 12.80 -0.21
CA LEU A 134 0.09 11.57 0.16
C LEU A 134 -1.14 11.38 -0.73
N VAL A 135 -1.40 10.13 -1.11
CA VAL A 135 -2.73 9.75 -1.56
C VAL A 135 -3.59 9.45 -0.32
N LEU A 136 -4.61 10.28 -0.12
CA LEU A 136 -5.49 10.23 1.03
C LEU A 136 -6.76 9.44 0.70
N ALA A 137 -7.17 8.60 1.63
CA ALA A 137 -8.51 8.01 1.62
C ALA A 137 -9.53 9.02 2.18
N PRO A 138 -10.83 8.87 1.88
CA PRO A 138 -11.87 9.68 2.51
C PRO A 138 -11.77 9.63 4.04
N GLU A 139 -11.95 10.77 4.72
CA GLU A 139 -11.82 10.82 6.18
C GLU A 139 -12.80 9.89 6.91
N ALA A 140 -13.97 9.62 6.32
CA ALA A 140 -14.97 8.70 6.86
C ALA A 140 -14.66 7.21 6.62
N ALA A 141 -13.67 6.89 5.77
CA ALA A 141 -13.37 5.51 5.40
C ALA A 141 -12.89 4.67 6.58
N GLU A 142 -13.35 3.44 6.69
CA GLU A 142 -12.95 2.54 7.78
C GLU A 142 -11.48 2.13 7.64
N VAL A 143 -10.73 2.16 8.75
CA VAL A 143 -9.34 1.68 8.77
C VAL A 143 -9.30 0.19 8.46
N GLY A 144 -8.39 -0.20 7.57
CA GLY A 144 -8.28 -1.57 7.04
C GLY A 144 -9.24 -1.93 5.92
N GLN A 145 -10.15 -1.03 5.55
CA GLN A 145 -11.02 -1.24 4.40
C GLN A 145 -10.19 -1.46 3.13
N ARG A 146 -10.50 -2.54 2.40
CA ARG A 146 -9.90 -2.82 1.09
C ARG A 146 -10.45 -1.86 0.05
N LEU A 147 -9.54 -1.21 -0.68
CA LEU A 147 -9.87 -0.35 -1.80
C LEU A 147 -10.19 -1.19 -3.05
N ARG A 148 -11.07 -0.66 -3.89
CA ARG A 148 -11.56 -1.32 -5.10
C ARG A 148 -11.55 -0.37 -6.28
N LEU A 149 -11.66 -0.89 -7.50
CA LEU A 149 -11.96 -0.05 -8.65
C LEU A 149 -13.43 0.36 -8.62
N GLU A 150 -13.71 1.59 -9.04
CA GLU A 150 -15.07 2.08 -9.20
C GLU A 150 -15.86 1.17 -10.16
N GLY A 151 -17.02 0.70 -9.70
CA GLY A 151 -17.88 -0.20 -10.47
C GLY A 151 -17.50 -1.69 -10.39
N GLU A 152 -16.40 -2.07 -9.74
CA GLU A 152 -16.10 -3.49 -9.46
C GLU A 152 -16.86 -4.02 -8.24
N ASP A 153 -17.34 -5.26 -8.38
CA ASP A 153 -17.73 -6.09 -7.24
C ASP A 153 -16.49 -6.83 -6.71
N ALA A 154 -15.80 -6.18 -5.78
CA ALA A 154 -14.57 -6.72 -5.18
C ALA A 154 -14.78 -8.04 -4.42
N ALA A 155 -16.03 -8.48 -4.19
CA ALA A 155 -16.34 -9.71 -3.49
C ALA A 155 -16.02 -10.98 -4.29
N GLU A 156 -15.81 -10.87 -5.61
CA GLU A 156 -15.56 -12.03 -6.47
C GLU A 156 -14.10 -12.51 -6.43
N PHE A 157 -13.14 -11.65 -6.05
CA PHE A 157 -11.72 -11.97 -6.10
C PHE A 157 -10.96 -11.55 -4.84
N LEU A 158 -10.34 -12.53 -4.18
CA LEU A 158 -9.47 -12.31 -3.03
C LEU A 158 -8.05 -11.95 -3.50
N PRO A 159 -7.35 -11.03 -2.81
CA PRO A 159 -5.98 -10.70 -3.15
C PRO A 159 -5.04 -11.86 -2.83
N ASP A 160 -3.83 -11.83 -3.40
CA ASP A 160 -2.77 -12.76 -2.99
C ASP A 160 -2.43 -12.48 -1.52
N GLU A 161 -2.23 -13.52 -0.70
CA GLU A 161 -1.86 -13.36 0.72
C GLU A 161 -0.57 -12.54 0.88
N VAL A 162 0.45 -12.87 0.08
CA VAL A 162 1.68 -12.08 -0.07
C VAL A 162 2.20 -12.22 -1.50
N LEU A 163 2.60 -11.11 -2.13
CA LEU A 163 3.27 -11.09 -3.43
C LEU A 163 4.74 -11.57 -3.32
N LYS A 164 4.93 -12.86 -3.02
CA LYS A 164 6.22 -13.44 -2.62
C LYS A 164 7.14 -13.79 -3.79
N SER A 165 6.62 -14.44 -4.82
CA SER A 165 7.41 -14.95 -5.95
C SER A 165 7.88 -13.84 -6.89
N ALA A 166 8.92 -14.10 -7.70
CA ALA A 166 9.39 -13.13 -8.70
C ALA A 166 8.31 -12.74 -9.72
N GLY A 167 7.38 -13.65 -10.04
CA GLY A 167 6.23 -13.35 -10.90
C GLY A 167 5.23 -12.41 -10.22
N GLN A 168 4.96 -12.63 -8.93
CA GLN A 168 4.08 -11.78 -8.11
C GLN A 168 4.68 -10.40 -7.85
N GLN A 169 5.98 -10.30 -7.63
CA GLN A 169 6.63 -8.99 -7.48
C GLN A 169 6.55 -8.16 -8.78
N LYS A 170 6.45 -8.80 -9.95
CA LYS A 170 6.16 -8.10 -11.22
C LYS A 170 4.71 -7.64 -11.34
N VAL A 171 3.77 -8.24 -10.62
CA VAL A 171 2.37 -7.77 -10.56
C VAL A 171 2.35 -6.37 -9.99
N TRP A 172 2.97 -6.17 -8.82
CA TRP A 172 3.08 -4.84 -8.22
C TRP A 172 3.72 -3.81 -9.17
N LYS A 173 4.77 -4.20 -9.89
CA LYS A 173 5.42 -3.32 -10.87
C LYS A 173 4.49 -2.89 -12.00
N ARG A 174 3.67 -3.79 -12.53
CA ARG A 174 2.68 -3.45 -13.56
C ARG A 174 1.55 -2.60 -12.99
N VAL A 175 1.13 -2.88 -11.74
CA VAL A 175 0.11 -2.07 -11.06
C VAL A 175 0.59 -0.64 -10.90
N VAL A 176 1.77 -0.42 -10.32
CA VAL A 176 2.29 0.94 -10.07
C VAL A 176 2.55 1.72 -11.36
N GLU A 177 2.91 1.06 -12.47
CA GLU A 177 3.05 1.69 -13.80
C GLU A 177 1.72 2.25 -14.34
N GLU A 178 0.59 1.75 -13.87
CA GLU A 178 -0.75 2.21 -14.26
C GLU A 178 -1.43 3.08 -13.20
N LEU A 179 -0.84 3.22 -12.01
CA LEU A 179 -1.35 4.09 -10.94
C LEU A 179 -0.98 5.54 -11.21
N ASN A 180 -2.00 6.41 -11.24
CA ASN A 180 -1.83 7.85 -11.41
C ASN A 180 -2.96 8.61 -10.72
N THR A 181 -2.82 9.93 -10.60
CA THR A 181 -3.95 10.80 -10.28
C THR A 181 -4.60 11.33 -11.55
N ASN A 182 -5.93 11.47 -11.57
CA ASN A 182 -6.62 12.06 -12.72
C ASN A 182 -6.61 13.61 -12.70
N ALA A 183 -7.43 14.25 -13.54
CA ALA A 183 -7.52 15.72 -13.61
C ALA A 183 -8.13 16.38 -12.35
N GLU A 184 -8.78 15.59 -11.50
CA GLU A 184 -9.38 16.01 -10.23
C GLU A 184 -8.51 15.61 -9.02
N GLY A 185 -7.35 14.98 -9.26
CA GLY A 185 -6.44 14.51 -8.21
C GLY A 185 -6.81 13.13 -7.66
N GLU A 186 -7.84 12.47 -8.17
CA GLU A 186 -8.28 11.16 -7.69
C GLU A 186 -7.34 10.05 -8.18
N LEU A 187 -7.02 9.12 -7.29
CA LEU A 187 -6.23 7.93 -7.58
C LEU A 187 -6.99 7.05 -8.59
N CYS A 188 -6.31 6.69 -9.67
CA CYS A 188 -6.82 5.81 -10.71
C CYS A 188 -5.83 4.68 -11.02
N PHE A 189 -6.37 3.55 -11.45
CA PHE A 189 -5.66 2.44 -12.08
C PHE A 189 -6.25 2.22 -13.48
N GLY A 190 -5.44 2.30 -14.54
CA GLY A 190 -5.95 2.14 -15.91
C GLY A 190 -7.06 3.13 -16.30
N GLY A 191 -7.10 4.29 -15.63
CA GLY A 191 -8.13 5.33 -15.81
C GLY A 191 -9.41 5.12 -15.00
N VAL A 192 -9.54 4.02 -14.25
CA VAL A 192 -10.68 3.76 -13.34
C VAL A 192 -10.31 4.18 -11.92
N LYS A 193 -11.21 4.88 -11.23
CA LYS A 193 -10.96 5.40 -9.88
C LYS A 193 -10.75 4.26 -8.88
N VAL A 194 -9.82 4.46 -7.96
CA VAL A 194 -9.62 3.60 -6.79
C VAL A 194 -10.41 4.21 -5.63
N VAL A 195 -11.38 3.47 -5.12
CA VAL A 195 -12.40 3.97 -4.19
C VAL A 195 -12.45 3.14 -2.90
N ALA A 196 -12.69 3.86 -1.80
CA ALA A 196 -13.29 3.36 -0.57
C ALA A 196 -14.81 3.24 -0.75
N ALA A 197 -15.54 2.75 0.26
CA ALA A 197 -17.02 2.79 0.19
C ALA A 197 -17.55 4.23 0.21
N GLU A 198 -16.79 5.16 0.80
CA GLU A 198 -17.14 6.54 1.06
C GLU A 198 -16.76 7.49 -0.09
N GLY A 199 -15.93 7.04 -1.04
CA GLY A 199 -15.51 7.84 -2.19
C GLY A 199 -14.13 7.48 -2.73
N ALA A 200 -13.66 8.27 -3.70
CA ALA A 200 -12.33 8.11 -4.29
C ALA A 200 -11.22 8.50 -3.30
N CYS A 201 -10.10 7.77 -3.37
CA CYS A 201 -8.85 8.24 -2.77
C CYS A 201 -8.24 9.31 -3.67
N SER A 202 -7.54 10.30 -3.13
CA SER A 202 -7.02 11.42 -3.92
C SER A 202 -5.77 12.06 -3.32
N SER A 203 -4.97 12.68 -4.19
CA SER A 203 -3.95 13.65 -3.79
C SER A 203 -4.60 15.04 -3.61
N PRO A 204 -4.21 15.83 -2.59
CA PRO A 204 -4.79 17.15 -2.37
C PRO A 204 -4.64 18.14 -3.54
N THR A 205 -3.48 18.16 -4.20
CA THR A 205 -3.19 19.12 -5.28
C THR A 205 -2.52 18.52 -6.51
N LEU A 206 -1.84 17.38 -6.38
CA LEU A 206 -1.17 16.75 -7.53
C LEU A 206 -2.18 16.03 -8.45
N VAL A 207 -2.42 16.64 -9.61
CA VAL A 207 -3.25 16.10 -10.69
C VAL A 207 -2.39 15.54 -11.82
N LYS A 208 -2.86 14.49 -12.51
CA LYS A 208 -2.13 13.84 -13.62
C LYS A 208 -0.69 13.43 -13.22
N ALA A 209 -0.51 13.06 -11.96
CA ALA A 209 0.76 12.70 -11.37
C ALA A 209 0.91 11.18 -11.29
N ASP A 210 2.15 10.69 -11.34
CA ASP A 210 2.44 9.28 -11.11
C ASP A 210 2.19 8.94 -9.63
N VAL A 211 1.74 7.72 -9.32
CA VAL A 211 1.55 7.28 -7.92
C VAL A 211 2.47 6.10 -7.64
N ARG A 212 3.23 6.17 -6.55
CA ARG A 212 4.26 5.18 -6.22
C ARG A 212 4.51 5.04 -4.72
#